data_AF-A0A969EWX2-F1
#
_entry.id   AF-A0A969EWX2-F1
#
_cell.length_a   1.000
_cell.length_b   1.000
_cell.length_c   1.000
_cell.angle_alpha   90.00
_cell.angle_beta   90.00
_cell.angle_gamma   90.00
#
_symmetry.space_group_name_H-M   'P 1'
#
loop_
_entity.id
_entity.type
_entity.pdbx_description
1 polymer ?
#
loop_
_entity_poly.entity_id
_entity_poly.type
_entity_poly.pdbx_seq_one_letter_code
_entity_poly.pdbx_strand_id
1 'polypeptide(L)'
;MIYLEAALISAIVLHHHEPHLPITILSDHPLITQLPLAQFSISGRLIGDAEPDPYISRSIKTQLNHFSPYAETLFVDADILPLQPIPEIWQALDQGDWAMVPDRLPRAESLRSCRCPRESLYTSATWRRCSAVQ
;
A
#
# COMPACT_ATOMS: atom_id res chain seq x y z
N MET A 1 -12.50 7.27 -8.21
CA MET A 1 -12.86 6.13 -9.09
C MET A 1 -11.63 5.37 -9.62
N ILE A 2 -10.73 5.99 -10.40
CA ILE A 2 -9.59 5.29 -11.05
C ILE A 2 -8.71 4.51 -10.04
N TYR A 3 -8.39 5.10 -8.89
CA TYR A 3 -7.56 4.43 -7.87
C TYR A 3 -8.24 3.26 -7.16
N LEU A 4 -9.57 3.31 -6.97
CA LEU A 4 -10.32 2.21 -6.35
C LEU A 4 -10.35 0.99 -7.28
N GLU A 5 -10.51 1.23 -8.58
CA GLU A 5 -10.44 0.18 -9.60
C GLU A 5 -9.04 -0.45 -9.67
N ALA A 6 -7.99 0.38 -9.69
CA ALA A 6 -6.61 -0.10 -9.64
C ALA A 6 -6.35 -0.97 -8.40
N ALA A 7 -6.76 -0.50 -7.21
CA ALA A 7 -6.65 -1.26 -5.96
C ALA A 7 -7.38 -2.59 -6.03
N LEU A 8 -8.59 -2.63 -6.62
CA LEU A 8 -9.37 -3.85 -6.77
C LEU A 8 -8.66 -4.86 -7.69
N ILE A 9 -8.17 -4.42 -8.84
CA ILE A 9 -7.43 -5.27 -9.78
C ILE A 9 -6.16 -5.81 -9.11
N SER A 10 -5.38 -4.94 -8.46
CA SER A 10 -4.18 -5.31 -7.72
C SER A 10 -4.47 -6.37 -6.66
N ALA A 11 -5.51 -6.17 -5.83
CA ALA A 11 -5.89 -7.08 -4.78
C ALA A 11 -6.37 -8.44 -5.31
N ILE A 12 -7.15 -8.47 -6.39
CA ILE A 12 -7.62 -9.72 -7.03
C ILE A 12 -6.43 -10.50 -7.58
N VAL A 13 -5.49 -9.83 -8.25
CA VAL A 13 -4.30 -10.49 -8.80
C VAL A 13 -3.40 -11.02 -7.68
N LEU A 14 -3.23 -10.27 -6.59
CA LEU A 14 -2.53 -10.78 -5.41
C LEU A 14 -3.21 -12.01 -4.83
N HIS A 15 -4.53 -11.96 -4.64
CA HIS A 15 -5.31 -13.10 -4.14
C HIS A 15 -5.17 -14.34 -5.04
N HIS A 16 -5.06 -14.15 -6.35
CA HIS A 16 -4.82 -15.27 -7.27
C HIS A 16 -3.47 -15.96 -7.02
N HIS A 17 -2.42 -15.19 -6.74
CA HIS A 17 -1.10 -15.73 -6.40
C HIS A 17 -1.02 -16.26 -4.96
N GLU A 18 -1.75 -15.65 -4.04
CA GLU A 18 -1.70 -15.88 -2.60
C GLU A 18 -3.12 -16.02 -2.01
N PRO A 19 -3.85 -17.11 -2.30
CA PRO A 19 -5.27 -17.24 -1.94
C PRO A 19 -5.55 -17.29 -0.43
N HIS A 20 -4.52 -17.56 0.37
CA HIS A 20 -4.60 -17.63 1.82
C HIS A 20 -4.19 -16.34 2.52
N LEU A 21 -3.61 -15.38 1.80
CA LEU A 21 -3.18 -14.12 2.37
C LEU A 21 -4.41 -13.22 2.60
N PRO A 22 -4.65 -12.73 3.83
CA PRO A 22 -5.75 -11.81 4.07
C PRO A 22 -5.42 -10.43 3.46
N ILE A 23 -6.35 -9.87 2.69
CA ILE A 23 -6.16 -8.59 2.00
C ILE A 23 -7.26 -7.62 2.43
N THR A 24 -6.87 -6.41 2.84
CA THR A 24 -7.79 -5.29 3.12
C THR A 24 -7.50 -4.14 2.17
N ILE A 25 -8.51 -3.66 1.44
CA ILE A 25 -8.44 -2.42 0.67
C ILE A 25 -8.87 -1.25 1.56
N LEU A 26 -7.98 -0.30 1.74
CA LEU A 26 -8.24 0.98 2.42
C LEU A 26 -8.64 2.03 1.38
N SER A 27 -9.80 2.67 1.57
CA SER A 27 -10.31 3.65 0.61
C SER A 27 -11.12 4.73 1.32
N ASP A 28 -11.01 5.98 0.88
CA ASP A 28 -11.90 7.09 1.23
C ASP A 28 -13.20 7.09 0.41
N HIS A 29 -13.19 6.37 -0.72
CA HIS A 29 -14.33 6.29 -1.61
C HIS A 29 -15.46 5.41 -1.03
N PRO A 30 -16.71 5.89 -0.94
CA PRO A 30 -17.82 5.19 -0.26
C PRO A 30 -18.20 3.86 -0.92
N LEU A 31 -17.97 3.72 -2.24
CA LEU A 31 -18.24 2.48 -2.99
C LEU A 31 -17.48 1.27 -2.44
N ILE A 32 -16.39 1.44 -1.68
CA ILE A 32 -15.65 0.33 -1.08
C ILE A 32 -16.55 -0.60 -0.24
N THR A 33 -17.60 -0.04 0.35
CA THR A 33 -18.57 -0.78 1.19
C THR A 33 -19.61 -1.57 0.38
N GLN A 34 -19.69 -1.30 -0.93
CA GLN A 34 -20.69 -1.90 -1.84
C GLN A 34 -20.09 -2.94 -2.78
N LEU A 35 -18.75 -3.02 -2.87
CA LEU A 35 -18.07 -3.98 -3.73
C LEU A 35 -18.22 -5.41 -3.17
N PRO A 36 -18.41 -6.42 -4.04
CA PRO A 36 -18.55 -7.83 -3.63
C PRO A 36 -17.18 -8.45 -3.29
N LEU A 37 -16.43 -7.86 -2.37
CA LEU A 37 -15.05 -8.26 -2.05
C LEU A 37 -14.97 -9.62 -1.33
N ALA A 38 -16.01 -9.96 -0.57
CA ALA A 38 -16.08 -11.19 0.22
C ALA A 38 -15.93 -12.47 -0.63
N GLN A 39 -16.33 -12.43 -1.91
CA GLN A 39 -16.18 -13.57 -2.82
C GLN A 39 -14.70 -13.91 -3.13
N PHE A 40 -13.79 -12.97 -2.87
CA PHE A 40 -12.34 -13.12 -3.05
C PHE A 40 -11.59 -13.15 -1.72
N SER A 41 -12.27 -13.32 -0.58
CA SER A 41 -11.66 -13.18 0.76
C SER A 41 -10.93 -11.85 0.96
N ILE A 42 -11.34 -10.81 0.22
CA ILE A 42 -10.84 -9.44 0.36
C ILE A 42 -11.83 -8.67 1.23
N SER A 43 -11.34 -7.83 2.14
CA SER A 43 -12.15 -6.89 2.91
C SER A 43 -11.94 -5.46 2.41
N GLY A 44 -12.95 -4.61 2.60
CA GLY A 44 -12.88 -3.19 2.30
C GLY A 44 -13.09 -2.37 3.56
N ARG A 45 -12.27 -1.34 3.77
CA ARG A 45 -12.41 -0.41 4.90
C ARG A 45 -12.49 1.01 4.38
N LEU A 46 -13.60 1.68 4.73
CA LEU A 46 -13.77 3.10 4.48
C LEU A 46 -12.92 3.88 5.51
N ILE A 47 -12.00 4.71 5.02
CA ILE A 47 -11.30 5.69 5.83
C ILE A 47 -12.13 6.97 5.75
N GLY A 48 -12.73 7.36 6.88
CA GLY A 48 -13.73 8.43 6.94
C GLY A 48 -13.18 9.84 6.67
N ASP A 49 -14.12 10.78 6.55
CA ASP A 49 -14.01 12.20 6.16
C ASP A 49 -12.85 12.96 6.82
N ALA A 50 -11.62 12.74 6.37
CA ALA A 50 -10.59 13.76 6.56
C ALA A 50 -10.93 14.93 5.63
N GLU A 51 -10.87 16.15 6.16
CA GLU A 51 -11.14 17.37 5.38
C GLU A 51 -10.41 17.32 4.03
N PRO A 52 -10.96 17.91 2.96
CA PRO A 52 -10.36 17.88 1.62
C PRO A 52 -9.00 18.59 1.63
N ASP A 53 -7.97 17.83 2.02
CA ASP A 53 -6.58 18.20 2.01
C ASP A 53 -5.97 17.55 0.76
N PRO A 54 -5.37 18.32 -0.17
CA PRO A 54 -4.66 17.74 -1.30
C PRO A 54 -3.51 16.79 -0.89
N TYR A 55 -3.08 16.80 0.38
CA TYR A 55 -2.08 15.92 0.97
C TYR A 55 -2.65 14.80 1.84
N ILE A 56 -3.97 14.61 1.86
CA ILE A 56 -4.66 13.57 2.65
C ILE A 56 -4.10 12.17 2.42
N SER A 57 -3.72 11.85 1.18
CA SER A 57 -3.11 10.57 0.84
C SER A 57 -1.75 10.37 1.51
N ARG A 58 -0.96 11.45 1.67
CA ARG A 58 0.34 11.40 2.37
C ARG A 58 0.16 11.31 3.87
N SER A 59 -0.79 12.04 4.44
CA SER A 59 -1.07 11.98 5.89
C SER A 59 -1.71 10.65 6.30
N ILE A 60 -2.50 10.02 5.43
CA ILE A 60 -2.98 8.65 5.62
C ILE A 60 -1.81 7.67 5.56
N LYS A 61 -0.89 7.82 4.59
CA LYS A 61 0.30 6.94 4.43
C LYS A 61 1.18 6.88 5.69
N THR A 62 1.29 7.97 6.45
CA THR A 62 2.07 7.97 7.70
C THR A 62 1.37 7.29 8.87
N GLN A 63 0.06 7.07 8.78
CA GLN A 63 -0.81 6.54 9.84
C GLN A 63 -1.45 5.19 9.48
N LEU A 64 -0.96 4.52 8.44
CA LEU A 64 -1.53 3.26 7.93
C LEU A 64 -1.63 2.16 8.99
N ASN A 65 -0.73 2.16 9.97
CA ASN A 65 -0.76 1.26 11.13
C ASN A 65 -2.05 1.37 11.95
N HIS A 66 -2.70 2.54 12.01
CA HIS A 66 -3.97 2.72 12.72
C HIS A 66 -5.17 2.14 11.97
N PHE A 67 -5.03 1.96 10.66
CA PHE A 67 -6.10 1.44 9.79
C PHE A 67 -5.94 -0.04 9.49
N SER A 68 -4.80 -0.66 9.85
CA SER A 68 -4.63 -2.10 9.67
C SER A 68 -5.41 -2.90 10.71
N PRO A 69 -6.16 -3.94 10.30
CA PRO A 69 -6.78 -4.89 11.21
C PRO A 69 -5.84 -6.05 11.60
N TYR A 70 -4.60 -6.08 11.13
CA TYR A 70 -3.70 -7.22 11.27
C TYR A 70 -2.57 -6.94 12.26
N ALA A 71 -2.02 -8.01 12.86
CA ALA A 71 -0.83 -7.91 13.71
C ALA A 71 0.36 -7.37 12.92
N GLU A 72 0.48 -7.79 11.65
CA GLU A 72 1.56 -7.41 10.74
C GLU A 72 0.96 -7.14 9.37
N THR A 73 1.47 -6.13 8.66
CA THR A 73 0.86 -5.68 7.41
C THR A 73 1.91 -5.23 6.45
N LEU A 74 1.74 -5.65 5.20
CA LEU A 74 2.48 -5.15 4.05
C LEU A 74 1.60 -4.13 3.34
N PHE A 75 1.99 -2.86 3.39
CA PHE A 75 1.27 -1.81 2.66
C PHE A 75 1.72 -1.76 1.21
N VAL A 76 0.74 -1.76 0.30
CA VAL A 76 0.94 -1.78 -1.15
C VAL A 76 0.18 -0.60 -1.74
N ASP A 77 0.84 0.16 -2.62
CA ASP A 77 0.14 1.20 -3.38
C ASP A 77 -0.85 0.57 -4.38
N ALA A 78 -1.98 1.26 -4.60
CA ALA A 78 -3.08 0.76 -5.41
C ALA A 78 -2.72 0.54 -6.89
N ASP A 79 -1.68 1.20 -7.39
CA ASP A 79 -1.19 1.11 -8.77
C ASP A 79 -0.05 0.08 -8.95
N ILE A 80 0.25 -0.71 -7.92
CA ILE A 80 1.17 -1.84 -8.01
C ILE A 80 0.40 -3.07 -8.45
N LEU A 81 0.88 -3.75 -9.50
CA LEU A 81 0.33 -5.02 -9.96
C LEU A 81 1.31 -6.17 -9.59
N PRO A 82 0.96 -7.05 -8.63
CA PRO A 82 1.78 -8.21 -8.33
C PRO A 82 1.81 -9.16 -9.53
N LEU A 83 3.00 -9.61 -9.93
CA LEU A 83 3.16 -10.55 -11.05
C LEU A 83 3.52 -11.97 -10.57
N GLN A 84 3.87 -12.11 -9.28
CA GLN A 84 4.36 -13.33 -8.65
C GLN A 84 3.94 -13.35 -7.17
N PRO A 85 3.96 -14.53 -6.53
CA PRO A 85 3.87 -14.66 -5.07
C PRO A 85 4.88 -13.77 -4.34
N ILE A 86 4.56 -13.35 -3.12
CA ILE A 86 5.37 -12.38 -2.35
C ILE A 86 6.00 -12.91 -1.04
N PRO A 87 6.23 -14.22 -0.81
CA PRO A 87 6.76 -14.70 0.47
C PRO A 87 8.18 -14.19 0.73
N GLU A 88 8.97 -13.94 -0.32
CA GLU A 88 10.33 -13.43 -0.22
C GLU A 88 10.37 -11.98 0.30
N ILE A 89 9.33 -11.17 0.04
CA ILE A 89 9.22 -9.81 0.57
C ILE A 89 9.07 -9.87 2.09
N TRP A 90 8.24 -10.79 2.59
CA TRP A 90 8.05 -10.99 4.03
C TRP A 90 9.35 -11.43 4.71
N GLN A 91 10.10 -12.36 4.10
CA GLN A 91 11.41 -12.80 4.61
C GLN A 91 12.45 -11.67 4.66
N ALA A 92 12.42 -10.75 3.69
CA ALA A 92 13.29 -9.58 3.72
C ALA A 92 12.92 -8.63 4.87
N LEU A 93 11.63 -8.49 5.16
CA LEU A 93 11.11 -7.68 6.28
C LEU A 93 11.29 -8.33 7.66
N ASP A 94 11.67 -9.60 7.74
CA ASP A 94 12.13 -10.21 9.00
C ASP A 94 13.50 -9.65 9.43
N GLN A 95 14.24 -9.04 8.51
CA GLN A 95 15.60 -8.52 8.75
C GLN A 95 15.63 -7.01 9.04
N GLY A 96 14.48 -6.32 8.99
CA GLY A 96 14.36 -4.89 9.30
C GLY A 96 12.96 -4.33 9.07
N ASP A 97 12.70 -3.12 9.58
CA ASP A 97 11.36 -2.52 9.59
C ASP A 97 10.83 -2.09 8.21
N TRP A 98 11.70 -2.05 7.20
CA TRP A 98 11.43 -1.50 5.88
C TRP A 98 12.30 -2.17 4.81
N ALA A 99 11.71 -2.41 3.65
CA ALA A 99 12.41 -2.84 2.45
C ALA A 99 12.09 -1.88 1.29
N MET A 100 13.11 -1.54 0.51
CA MET A 100 13.00 -0.62 -0.62
C MET A 100 13.78 -1.12 -1.83
N VAL A 101 13.25 -0.87 -3.02
CA VAL A 101 13.89 -1.20 -4.30
C VAL A 101 14.41 0.09 -4.94
N PRO A 102 15.63 0.12 -5.51
CA PRO A 102 16.15 1.29 -6.22
C PRO A 102 15.23 1.73 -7.37
N ASP A 103 15.00 3.04 -7.49
CA ASP A 103 14.37 3.63 -8.67
C ASP A 103 15.33 3.50 -9.85
N ARG A 104 14.95 2.77 -10.89
CA ARG A 104 15.77 2.69 -12.10
C ARG A 104 15.60 3.90 -13.02
N LEU A 105 14.54 4.69 -12.83
CA LEU A 105 14.19 5.86 -13.63
C LEU A 105 13.66 7.00 -12.73
N PRO A 106 14.52 7.54 -11.82
CA PRO A 106 14.11 8.65 -10.97
C PRO A 106 13.64 9.81 -11.84
N ARG A 107 12.38 10.24 -11.68
CA ARG A 107 11.84 11.36 -12.46
C ARG A 107 12.68 12.60 -12.17
N ALA A 108 13.41 13.09 -13.16
CA ALA A 108 14.36 14.20 -13.01
C ALA A 108 13.75 15.51 -12.45
N GLU A 109 12.42 15.64 -12.48
CA GLU A 109 11.69 16.78 -11.94
C GLU A 109 11.58 16.80 -10.41
N SER A 110 11.66 15.65 -9.73
CA SER A 110 11.63 15.57 -8.25
C SER A 110 12.98 15.89 -7.60
N LEU A 111 14.06 15.96 -8.37
CA LEU A 111 15.42 16.23 -7.89
C LEU A 111 15.72 17.73 -7.70
N ARG A 112 14.80 18.64 -8.02
CA ARG A 112 15.08 20.09 -7.99
C ARG A 112 14.84 20.79 -6.66
N SER A 113 14.17 20.18 -5.68
CA SER A 113 13.81 20.90 -4.43
C SER A 113 14.49 20.42 -3.15
N CYS A 114 15.19 19.29 -3.11
CA CYS A 114 15.86 18.82 -1.90
C CYS A 114 17.33 18.48 -2.17
N ARG A 115 18.23 19.41 -1.87
CA ARG A 115 19.67 19.13 -1.73
C ARG A 115 19.91 18.31 -0.45
N CYS A 116 19.59 17.01 -0.50
CA CYS A 116 20.13 16.01 0.43
C CYS A 116 20.90 14.96 -0.40
N PRO A 117 22.24 14.83 -0.26
CA PRO A 117 23.05 14.08 -1.23
C PRO A 117 22.90 12.55 -1.25
N ARG A 118 21.94 11.94 -0.54
CA ARG A 118 21.92 10.47 -0.37
C ARG A 118 20.56 9.75 -0.43
N GLU A 119 19.43 10.45 -0.52
CA GLU A 119 18.11 9.79 -0.31
C GLU A 119 17.14 9.82 -1.51
N SER A 120 17.52 10.39 -2.66
CA SER A 120 16.56 10.71 -3.73
C SER A 120 16.51 9.74 -4.92
N LEU A 121 16.87 8.46 -4.75
CA LEU A 121 16.96 7.47 -5.84
C LEU A 121 16.01 6.26 -5.69
N TYR A 122 14.91 6.40 -4.96
CA TYR A 122 13.98 5.30 -4.74
C TYR A 122 12.55 5.71 -5.13
N THR A 123 11.90 4.94 -6.02
CA THR A 123 10.45 4.95 -6.12
C THR A 123 10.00 4.12 -4.93
N SER A 124 9.18 4.72 -4.07
CA SER A 124 8.69 4.08 -2.86
C SER A 124 7.66 2.99 -3.20
N ALA A 125 8.11 1.82 -3.65
CA ALA A 125 7.47 0.60 -3.16
C ALA A 125 8.03 0.39 -1.75
N THR A 126 7.57 1.23 -0.81
CA THR A 126 7.98 1.16 0.58
C THR A 126 7.12 0.11 1.23
N TRP A 127 7.71 -1.07 1.38
CA TRP A 127 7.12 -2.16 2.13
C TRP A 127 7.45 -1.92 3.59
N ARG A 128 6.44 -1.56 4.38
CA ARG A 128 6.60 -1.33 5.81
C ARG A 128 5.80 -2.35 6.57
N ARG A 129 6.49 -3.17 7.38
CA ARG A 129 5.85 -3.99 8.39
C ARG A 129 5.52 -3.08 9.56
N CYS A 130 4.24 -2.82 9.78
CA CYS A 130 3.79 -2.14 10.99
C CYS A 130 3.14 -3.15 11.92
N SER A 131 3.54 -3.15 13.19
CA SER A 131 2.74 -3.74 14.25
C SER A 131 1.55 -2.83 14.55
N ALA A 132 0.36 -3.41 14.72
CA ALA A 132 -0.81 -2.66 15.17
C ALA A 132 -0.51 -1.97 16.52
N VAL A 133 -0.91 -0.70 16.65
CA VAL A 133 -0.92 -0.01 17.95
C VAL A 133 -2.19 -0.49 18.65
N GLN A 134 -2.04 -1.37 19.65
CA GLN A 134 -3.14 -1.81 20.51
C GLN A 134 -3.56 -0.71 21.49
#